data_AF-A0A383AHH7-F1
#
_entry.id   AF-A0A383AHH7-F1
#
_cell.length_a   1.000
_cell.length_b   1.000
_cell.length_c   1.000
_cell.angle_alpha   90.00
_cell.angle_beta   90.00
_cell.angle_gamma   90.00
#
_symmetry.space_group_name_H-M   'P 1'
#
loop_
_entity.id
_entity.type
_entity.pdbx_description
1 polymer ?
#
loop_
_entity_poly.entity_id
_entity_poly.type
_entity_poly.pdbx_seq_one_letter_code
_entity_poly.pdbx_strand_id
1 'polypeptide(L)'
;MITAIAAVLLAHGAVGQTTPSYRNSIVAEVNDKIITRQMVMDAMKREATLLRRQYARQPQLYGQKYTQLQADTLEALIRRELVLLEYMEKGYNLPESIIEQRIKEDIRSEYGNRVTLIKSLQQSDMT
;
A
#
# COMPACT_ATOMS: atom_id res chain seq x y z
N MET A 1 -5.49 8.04 -45.21
CA MET A 1 -5.42 6.75 -44.51
C MET A 1 -4.12 6.73 -43.72
N ILE A 2 -4.19 6.69 -42.40
CA ILE A 2 -3.02 6.78 -41.51
C ILE A 2 -2.52 5.36 -41.25
N THR A 3 -1.37 5.01 -41.78
CA THR A 3 -0.69 3.73 -41.51
C THR A 3 0.02 3.79 -40.17
N ALA A 4 -0.49 3.04 -39.20
CA ALA A 4 0.17 2.79 -37.93
C ALA A 4 1.32 1.78 -38.12
N ILE A 5 2.52 2.13 -37.71
CA ILE A 5 3.67 1.21 -37.69
C ILE A 5 3.79 0.68 -36.27
N ALA A 6 3.42 -0.59 -36.07
CA ALA A 6 3.74 -1.34 -34.86
C ALA A 6 5.17 -1.86 -34.96
N ALA A 7 6.07 -1.35 -34.13
CA ALA A 7 7.43 -1.89 -34.00
C ALA A 7 7.46 -2.93 -32.86
N VAL A 8 7.56 -4.21 -33.22
CA VAL A 8 7.90 -5.30 -32.32
C VAL A 8 9.42 -5.40 -32.26
N LEU A 9 10.02 -5.04 -31.12
CA LEU A 9 11.45 -5.19 -30.88
C LEU A 9 11.73 -6.61 -30.35
N LEU A 10 12.33 -7.45 -31.19
CA LEU A 10 12.89 -8.75 -30.81
C LEU A 10 14.24 -8.55 -30.11
N ALA A 11 14.25 -8.64 -28.78
CA ALA A 11 15.47 -8.59 -27.99
C ALA A 11 16.21 -9.94 -28.06
N HIS A 12 17.45 -9.92 -28.57
CA HIS A 12 18.38 -11.05 -28.51
C HIS A 12 18.90 -11.23 -27.07
N GLY A 13 18.86 -12.46 -26.58
CA GLY A 13 19.19 -12.80 -25.20
C GLY A 13 20.69 -12.71 -24.91
N ALA A 14 21.08 -11.78 -24.04
CA ALA A 14 22.27 -11.90 -23.23
C ALA A 14 21.87 -12.52 -21.88
N VAL A 15 22.29 -13.74 -21.61
CA VAL A 15 22.10 -14.40 -20.31
C VAL A 15 23.09 -13.78 -19.33
N GLY A 16 22.72 -12.62 -18.77
CA GLY A 16 23.32 -12.10 -17.56
C GLY A 16 22.67 -12.79 -16.36
N GLN A 17 23.47 -13.37 -15.47
CA GLN A 17 22.98 -13.83 -14.17
C GLN A 17 22.53 -12.63 -13.35
N THR A 18 21.27 -12.23 -13.50
CA THR A 18 20.64 -11.30 -12.58
C THR A 18 20.35 -12.07 -11.29
N THR A 19 21.03 -11.72 -10.21
CA THR A 19 20.46 -11.92 -8.87
C THR A 19 19.00 -11.48 -8.91
N PRO A 20 18.03 -12.23 -8.35
CA PRO A 20 16.64 -11.81 -8.38
C PRO A 20 16.52 -10.54 -7.54
N SER A 21 16.68 -9.39 -8.19
CA SER A 21 16.17 -8.13 -7.67
C SER A 21 14.67 -8.34 -7.62
N TYR A 22 14.13 -8.47 -6.42
CA TYR A 22 12.69 -8.51 -6.20
C TYR A 22 12.15 -7.14 -6.60
N ARG A 23 11.95 -6.94 -7.91
CA ARG A 23 11.63 -5.65 -8.49
C ARG A 23 10.17 -5.37 -8.16
N ASN A 24 9.96 -4.58 -7.12
CA ASN A 24 8.65 -4.08 -6.76
C ASN A 24 8.06 -3.28 -7.94
N SER A 25 6.92 -3.75 -8.47
CA SER A 25 6.32 -3.15 -9.66
C SER A 25 5.53 -1.89 -9.29
N ILE A 26 5.57 -0.88 -10.14
CA ILE A 26 4.65 0.26 -10.08
C ILE A 26 3.28 -0.22 -10.56
N VAL A 27 2.22 0.11 -9.81
CA VAL A 27 0.84 -0.24 -10.15
C VAL A 27 -0.03 0.99 -10.39
N ALA A 28 0.36 2.15 -9.87
CA ALA A 28 -0.23 3.44 -10.19
C ALA A 28 0.76 4.58 -9.87
N GLU A 29 0.52 5.73 -10.47
CA GLU A 29 1.18 7.00 -10.14
C GLU A 29 0.08 8.05 -9.94
N VAL A 30 0.13 8.77 -8.83
CA VAL A 30 -0.87 9.77 -8.43
C VAL A 30 -0.13 11.00 -7.91
N ASN A 31 -0.14 12.10 -8.65
CA ASN A 31 0.46 13.38 -8.25
C ASN A 31 1.91 13.22 -7.76
N ASP A 32 2.78 12.69 -8.61
CA ASP A 32 4.19 12.37 -8.36
C ASP A 32 4.43 11.28 -7.29
N LYS A 33 3.38 10.73 -6.68
CA LYS A 33 3.48 9.60 -5.77
C LYS A 33 3.29 8.28 -6.48
N ILE A 34 4.33 7.46 -6.43
CA ILE A 34 4.32 6.08 -6.92
C ILE A 34 3.63 5.17 -5.91
N ILE A 35 2.61 4.45 -6.38
CA ILE A 35 2.00 3.32 -5.66
C ILE A 35 2.56 2.03 -6.24
N THR A 36 3.15 1.21 -5.37
CA THR A 36 3.79 -0.04 -5.76
C THR A 36 2.95 -1.27 -5.39
N ARG A 37 3.22 -2.40 -6.02
CA ARG A 37 2.57 -3.68 -5.70
C ARG A 37 2.75 -4.03 -4.22
N GLN A 38 3.94 -3.85 -3.68
CA GLN A 38 4.21 -4.15 -2.27
C GLN A 38 3.34 -3.29 -1.34
N MET A 39 3.16 -2.01 -1.63
CA MET A 39 2.30 -1.12 -0.84
C MET A 39 0.85 -1.62 -0.80
N VAL A 40 0.32 -2.09 -1.94
CA VAL A 40 -1.03 -2.68 -1.98
C VAL A 40 -1.09 -3.95 -1.11
N MET A 41 -0.09 -4.83 -1.24
CA MET A 41 -0.04 -6.10 -0.48
C MET A 41 0.08 -5.88 1.03
N ASP A 42 0.88 -4.91 1.45
CA ASP A 42 1.05 -4.55 2.85
C ASP A 42 -0.24 -3.93 3.42
N ALA A 43 -0.88 -3.04 2.66
CA ALA A 43 -2.13 -2.39 3.05
C ALA A 43 -3.29 -3.39 3.23
N MET A 44 -3.35 -4.46 2.42
CA MET A 44 -4.41 -5.48 2.51
C MET A 44 -4.05 -6.69 3.38
N LYS A 45 -2.87 -6.70 4.04
CA LYS A 45 -2.31 -7.91 4.67
C LYS A 45 -3.23 -8.56 5.70
N ARG A 46 -3.90 -7.76 6.53
CA ARG A 46 -4.80 -8.27 7.58
C ARG A 46 -6.06 -8.87 6.99
N GLU A 47 -6.69 -8.15 6.07
CA GLU A 47 -7.91 -8.51 5.36
C GLU A 47 -7.68 -9.78 4.54
N ALA A 48 -6.55 -9.85 3.83
CA ALA A 48 -6.13 -11.03 3.08
C ALA A 48 -5.95 -12.26 3.99
N THR A 49 -5.42 -12.07 5.21
CA THR A 49 -5.27 -13.14 6.20
C THR A 49 -6.62 -13.68 6.66
N LEU A 50 -7.58 -12.79 6.95
CA LEU A 50 -8.95 -13.16 7.31
C LEU A 50 -9.66 -13.86 6.16
N LEU A 51 -9.54 -13.31 4.95
CA LEU A 51 -10.12 -13.86 3.73
C LEU A 51 -9.63 -15.29 3.46
N ARG A 52 -8.32 -15.53 3.64
CA ARG A 52 -7.74 -16.87 3.49
C ARG A 52 -8.32 -17.87 4.48
N ARG A 53 -8.56 -17.46 5.74
CA ARG A 53 -9.19 -18.32 6.75
C ARG A 53 -10.66 -18.59 6.40
N GLN A 54 -11.40 -17.57 5.97
CA GLN A 54 -12.82 -17.66 5.66
C GLN A 54 -13.11 -18.57 4.46
N TYR A 55 -12.28 -18.50 3.40
CA TYR A 55 -12.51 -19.23 2.14
C TYR A 55 -11.52 -20.39 1.92
N ALA A 56 -10.90 -20.90 2.98
CA ALA A 56 -9.88 -21.95 2.90
C ALA A 56 -10.32 -23.21 2.15
N ARG A 57 -11.62 -23.54 2.18
CA ARG A 57 -12.21 -24.70 1.50
C ARG A 57 -12.83 -24.39 0.12
N GLN A 58 -12.70 -23.15 -0.35
CA GLN A 58 -13.34 -22.66 -1.58
C GLN A 58 -12.32 -21.88 -2.43
N PRO A 59 -11.31 -22.55 -3.03
CA PRO A 59 -10.16 -21.88 -3.63
C PRO A 59 -10.53 -20.95 -4.79
N GLN A 60 -11.54 -21.29 -5.59
CA GLN A 60 -12.01 -20.42 -6.67
C GLN A 60 -12.61 -19.11 -6.13
N LEU A 61 -13.48 -19.21 -5.10
CA LEU A 61 -14.09 -18.02 -4.50
C LEU A 61 -13.05 -17.19 -3.74
N TYR A 62 -12.10 -17.84 -3.07
CA TYR A 62 -10.97 -17.15 -2.45
C TYR A 62 -10.20 -16.32 -3.46
N GLY A 63 -9.83 -16.89 -4.61
CA GLY A 63 -9.11 -16.18 -5.67
C GLY A 63 -9.87 -14.95 -6.14
N GLN A 64 -11.17 -15.08 -6.42
CA GLN A 64 -12.02 -13.95 -6.84
C GLN A 64 -12.05 -12.84 -5.78
N LYS A 65 -12.25 -13.20 -4.50
CA LYS A 65 -12.29 -12.23 -3.41
C LYS A 65 -10.93 -11.60 -3.14
N TYR A 66 -9.85 -12.33 -3.34
CA TYR A 66 -8.50 -11.80 -3.17
C TYR A 66 -8.18 -10.77 -4.25
N THR A 67 -8.52 -11.05 -5.51
CA THR A 67 -8.38 -10.09 -6.61
C THR A 67 -9.24 -8.85 -6.39
N GLN A 68 -10.48 -9.02 -5.92
CA GLN A 68 -11.35 -7.90 -5.58
C GLN A 68 -10.74 -7.05 -4.47
N LEU A 69 -10.28 -7.66 -3.37
CA LEU A 69 -9.61 -6.96 -2.28
C LEU A 69 -8.37 -6.19 -2.75
N GLN A 70 -7.59 -6.75 -3.67
CA GLN A 70 -6.44 -6.06 -4.25
C GLN A 70 -6.85 -4.81 -5.03
N ALA A 71 -7.90 -4.89 -5.85
CA ALA A 71 -8.43 -3.76 -6.61
C ALA A 71 -8.98 -2.67 -5.68
N ASP A 72 -9.80 -3.05 -4.70
CA ASP A 72 -10.39 -2.13 -3.73
C ASP A 72 -9.31 -1.42 -2.90
N THR A 73 -8.25 -2.14 -2.52
CA THR A 73 -7.12 -1.57 -1.77
C THR A 73 -6.32 -0.58 -2.61
N LEU A 74 -6.08 -0.88 -3.90
CA LEU A 74 -5.44 0.07 -4.81
C LEU A 74 -6.27 1.34 -4.97
N GLU A 75 -7.59 1.21 -5.17
CA GLU A 75 -8.49 2.37 -5.25
C GLU A 75 -8.44 3.21 -3.96
N ALA A 76 -8.47 2.57 -2.79
CA ALA A 76 -8.40 3.26 -1.52
C ALA A 76 -7.09 4.06 -1.36
N LEU A 77 -5.95 3.49 -1.78
CA LEU A 77 -4.67 4.19 -1.79
C LEU A 77 -4.68 5.38 -2.76
N ILE A 78 -5.17 5.21 -3.98
CA ILE A 78 -5.30 6.31 -4.96
C ILE A 78 -6.16 7.44 -4.39
N ARG A 79 -7.35 7.09 -3.87
CA ARG A 79 -8.29 8.06 -3.30
C ARG A 79 -7.66 8.84 -2.15
N ARG A 80 -6.89 8.17 -1.28
CA ARG A 80 -6.16 8.83 -0.19
C ARG A 80 -5.20 9.89 -0.73
N GLU A 81 -4.42 9.58 -1.76
CA GLU A 81 -3.46 10.54 -2.33
C GLU A 81 -4.17 11.71 -3.02
N LEU A 82 -5.30 11.47 -3.68
CA LEU A 82 -6.11 12.54 -4.26
C LEU A 82 -6.67 13.50 -3.19
N VAL A 83 -7.17 12.97 -2.08
CA VAL A 83 -7.66 13.78 -0.95
C VAL A 83 -6.50 14.58 -0.33
N LEU A 84 -5.33 13.96 -0.14
CA LEU A 84 -4.17 14.66 0.40
C LEU A 84 -3.73 15.80 -0.51
N LEU A 85 -3.71 15.59 -1.83
CA LEU A 85 -3.43 16.65 -2.79
C LEU A 85 -4.44 17.80 -2.63
N GLU A 86 -5.74 17.50 -2.64
CA GLU A 86 -6.78 18.52 -2.53
C GLU A 86 -6.60 19.36 -1.26
N TYR A 87 -6.22 18.73 -0.15
CA TYR A 87 -5.96 19.44 1.10
C TYR A 87 -4.73 20.36 1.02
N MET A 88 -3.65 19.89 0.38
CA MET A 88 -2.45 20.68 0.17
C MET A 88 -2.70 21.87 -0.76
N GLU A 89 -3.40 21.66 -1.88
CA GLU A 89 -3.72 22.71 -2.85
C GLU A 89 -4.61 23.81 -2.25
N LYS A 90 -5.55 23.42 -1.38
CA LYS A 90 -6.43 24.37 -0.68
C LYS A 90 -5.74 25.07 0.50
N GLY A 91 -4.50 24.68 0.84
CA GLY A 91 -3.76 25.27 1.95
C GLY A 91 -4.37 24.99 3.32
N TYR A 92 -5.11 23.89 3.46
CA TYR A 92 -5.64 23.50 4.77
C TYR A 92 -4.49 23.11 5.70
N ASN A 93 -4.40 23.79 6.85
CA ASN A 93 -3.43 23.48 7.88
C ASN A 93 -4.14 22.80 9.05
N LEU A 94 -3.67 21.61 9.43
CA LEU A 94 -4.13 20.93 10.63
C LEU A 94 -3.32 21.45 11.83
N PRO A 95 -3.96 22.00 12.88
CA PRO A 95 -3.22 22.45 14.06
C PRO A 95 -2.50 21.29 14.75
N GLU A 96 -1.24 21.51 15.17
CA GLU A 96 -0.42 20.51 15.85
C GLU A 96 -1.10 19.95 17.11
N SER A 97 -1.87 20.79 17.83
CA SER A 97 -2.61 20.37 19.02
C SER A 97 -3.60 19.24 18.76
N ILE A 98 -4.20 19.19 17.57
CA ILE A 98 -5.11 18.11 17.17
C ILE A 98 -4.33 16.80 16.94
N ILE A 99 -3.14 16.90 16.33
CA ILE A 99 -2.24 15.76 16.10
C ILE A 99 -1.76 15.21 17.44
N GLU A 100 -1.27 16.07 18.33
CA GLU A 100 -0.82 15.67 19.67
C GLU A 100 -1.94 15.02 20.49
N GLN A 101 -3.14 15.58 20.44
CA GLN A 101 -4.30 15.01 21.12
C GLN A 101 -4.58 13.60 20.59
N ARG A 102 -4.59 13.43 19.27
CA ARG A 102 -4.84 12.13 18.65
C ARG A 102 -3.77 11.11 19.04
N ILE A 103 -2.49 11.49 19.02
CA ILE A 103 -1.38 10.63 19.46
C ILE A 103 -1.58 10.19 20.91
N LYS A 104 -1.98 11.10 21.81
CA LYS A 104 -2.23 10.77 23.23
C LYS A 104 -3.39 9.77 23.37
N GLU A 105 -4.46 9.95 22.60
CA GLU A 105 -5.61 9.04 22.56
C GLU A 105 -5.24 7.65 22.04
N ASP A 106 -4.45 7.58 20.96
CA ASP A 106 -3.97 6.33 20.38
C ASP A 106 -3.03 5.59 21.35
N ILE A 107 -2.09 6.30 21.99
CA ILE A 107 -1.22 5.73 23.05
C ILE A 107 -2.06 5.13 24.18
N ARG A 108 -3.09 5.85 24.62
CA ARG A 108 -3.95 5.40 25.72
C ARG A 108 -4.79 4.18 25.31
N SER A 109 -5.34 4.18 24.10
CA SER A 109 -6.23 3.13 23.63
C SER A 109 -5.50 1.83 23.26
N GLU A 110 -4.33 1.93 22.62
CA GLU A 110 -3.59 0.77 22.12
C GLU A 110 -2.54 0.24 23.10
N TYR A 111 -1.93 1.13 23.92
CA TYR A 111 -0.80 0.77 24.78
C TYR A 111 -1.05 1.07 26.27
N GLY A 112 -2.15 1.77 26.59
CA GLY A 112 -2.47 2.27 27.92
C GLY A 112 -1.61 3.47 28.35
N ASN A 113 -0.30 3.42 28.12
CA ASN A 113 0.63 4.50 28.46
C ASN A 113 1.86 4.52 27.53
N ARG A 114 2.58 5.65 27.58
CA ARG A 114 3.76 5.91 26.74
C ARG A 114 4.92 4.96 27.00
N VAL A 115 5.11 4.49 28.24
CA VAL A 115 6.20 3.57 28.58
C VAL A 115 5.99 2.22 27.89
N THR A 116 4.76 1.73 27.86
CA THR A 116 4.39 0.50 27.12
C THR A 116 4.64 0.67 25.62
N LEU A 117 4.22 1.80 25.02
CA LEU A 117 4.49 2.10 23.61
C LEU A 117 5.98 2.00 23.29
N ILE A 118 6.84 2.69 24.06
CA ILE A 118 8.29 2.73 23.79
C ILE A 118 8.89 1.32 23.83
N LYS A 119 8.50 0.51 24.82
CA LYS A 119 8.96 -0.88 24.91
C LYS A 119 8.51 -1.70 23.70
N SER A 120 7.27 -1.53 23.26
CA SER A 120 6.75 -2.22 22.08
C SER A 120 7.49 -1.81 20.80
N LEU A 121 7.79 -0.52 20.62
CA LEU A 121 8.53 -0.02 19.45
C LEU A 121 9.97 -0.54 19.41
N GLN A 122 10.65 -0.57 20.56
CA GLN A 122 11.99 -1.16 20.70
C GLN A 122 12.01 -2.65 20.36
N GLN A 123 10.92 -3.37 20.65
CA GLN A 123 10.79 -4.79 20.30
C GLN A 123 10.48 -5.02 18.81
N SER A 124 9.94 -4.01 18.12
CA SER A 124 9.58 -4.10 16.70
C SER A 124 10.63 -3.52 15.75
N ASP A 125 11.84 -3.22 16.22
CA ASP A 125 12.91 -2.53 15.45
C ASP A 125 12.44 -1.20 14.81
N MET A 126 11.47 -0.53 15.43
CA MET A 126 11.01 0.79 15.03
C MET A 126 11.60 1.80 16.01
N THR A 127 12.67 2.51 15.61
CA THR A 127 13.29 3.59 16.40
C THR A 127 12.98 4.95 15.82
#